data_AF-A0A969DWJ8-F1
#
_entry.id   AF-A0A969DWJ8-F1
#
_cell.length_a   1.000
_cell.length_b   1.000
_cell.length_c   1.000
_cell.angle_alpha   90.00
_cell.angle_beta   90.00
_cell.angle_gamma   90.00
#
_symmetry.space_group_name_H-M   'P 1'
#
loop_
_entity.id
_entity.type
_entity.pdbx_description
1 polymer ?
#
loop_
_entity_poly.entity_id
_entity_poly.type
_entity_poly.pdbx_seq_one_letter_code
_entity_poly.pdbx_strand_id
1 'polypeptide(L)'
;MAIELNRGVPASSDWPKRLLDRMTVVREERPAVIRPKTARQLQEFLGFRHIVRNLYGFELDDERIAQLLSKYPAVWQQVDQDINDFAKWLEDLATSLGA
;
A
#
# COMPACT_ATOMS: atom_id res chain seq x y z
N MET A 1 -7.67 3.23 -12.46
CA MET A 1 -6.35 3.19 -13.09
C MET A 1 -5.33 2.63 -12.11
N ALA A 2 -4.74 1.50 -12.53
CA ALA A 2 -3.54 0.78 -12.09
C ALA A 2 -3.67 -0.63 -12.72
N ILE A 3 -4.00 -0.66 -14.01
CA ILE A 3 -4.34 -1.88 -14.79
C ILE A 3 -3.27 -2.15 -15.86
N GLU A 4 -2.36 -1.22 -16.13
CA GLU A 4 -1.47 -1.30 -17.31
C GLU A 4 -0.17 -2.09 -17.12
N LEU A 5 -0.04 -2.90 -16.08
CA LEU A 5 1.17 -3.74 -15.90
C LEU A 5 0.93 -5.25 -15.83
N ASN A 6 -0.25 -5.76 -16.19
CA ASN A 6 -0.40 -7.22 -16.25
C ASN A 6 -1.34 -7.68 -17.38
N ARG A 7 -0.75 -8.19 -18.47
CA ARG A 7 -1.47 -9.08 -19.40
C ARG A 7 -1.88 -10.34 -18.62
N GLY A 8 -3.11 -10.36 -18.14
CA GLY A 8 -3.71 -11.49 -17.45
C GLY A 8 -4.23 -11.14 -16.06
N VAL A 9 -5.54 -10.98 -15.94
CA VAL A 9 -6.29 -11.03 -14.67
C VAL A 9 -7.13 -12.31 -14.77
N PRO A 10 -7.19 -13.17 -13.74
CA PRO A 10 -7.50 -12.74 -12.38
C PRO A 10 -6.59 -13.33 -11.30
N ALA A 11 -5.51 -12.62 -10.96
CA ALA A 11 -4.79 -12.91 -9.73
C ALA A 11 -5.58 -12.36 -8.54
N SER A 12 -6.60 -13.11 -8.08
CA SER A 12 -7.34 -13.05 -6.79
C SER A 12 -7.58 -11.66 -6.16
N SER A 13 -8.78 -11.37 -5.67
CA SER A 13 -9.14 -10.17 -4.89
C SER A 13 -8.11 -9.70 -3.84
N ASP A 14 -7.27 -10.61 -3.31
CA ASP A 14 -6.28 -10.33 -2.27
C ASP A 14 -4.86 -9.99 -2.76
N TRP A 15 -4.59 -9.90 -4.06
CA TRP A 15 -3.26 -9.50 -4.55
C TRP A 15 -2.73 -8.21 -3.88
N PRO A 16 -3.50 -7.11 -3.80
CA PRO A 16 -3.04 -5.88 -3.18
C PRO A 16 -2.67 -6.06 -1.69
N LYS A 17 -3.41 -6.89 -0.95
CA LYS A 17 -3.10 -7.17 0.46
C LYS A 17 -1.78 -7.93 0.59
N ARG A 18 -1.61 -9.00 -0.21
CA ARG A 18 -0.37 -9.79 -0.22
C ARG A 18 0.85 -8.96 -0.60
N LEU A 19 0.69 -7.99 -1.50
CA LEU A 19 1.75 -7.05 -1.86
C LEU A 19 2.17 -6.23 -0.64
N LEU A 20 1.22 -5.63 0.08
CA LEU A 20 1.53 -4.86 1.29
C LEU A 20 2.24 -5.72 2.34
N ASP A 21 1.78 -6.95 2.56
CA ASP A 21 2.43 -7.85 3.51
C ASP A 21 3.89 -8.11 3.12
N ARG A 22 4.15 -8.42 1.85
CA ARG A 22 5.51 -8.62 1.32
C ARG A 22 6.38 -7.37 1.42
N MET A 23 5.81 -6.18 1.31
CA MET A 23 6.55 -4.93 1.42
C MET A 23 7.03 -4.65 2.86
N THR A 24 6.44 -5.29 3.87
CA THR A 24 6.85 -5.16 5.28
C THR A 24 7.99 -6.08 5.69
N VAL A 25 8.31 -7.07 4.85
CA VAL A 25 9.34 -8.07 5.16
C VAL A 25 10.73 -7.47 4.92
N VAL A 26 11.55 -7.47 5.97
CA VAL A 26 13.00 -7.22 5.90
C VAL A 26 13.68 -8.49 5.39
N ARG A 27 14.63 -8.32 4.49
CA ARG A 27 15.48 -9.39 3.94
C ARG A 27 16.94 -9.01 4.11
N GLU A 28 17.84 -9.98 3.95
CA GLU A 28 19.28 -9.75 4.05
C GLU A 28 19.76 -8.70 3.04
N GLU A 29 19.20 -8.75 1.83
CA GLU A 29 19.53 -7.89 0.71
C GLU A 29 18.72 -6.60 0.64
N ARG A 30 17.72 -6.41 1.53
CA ARG A 30 16.76 -5.30 1.41
C ARG A 30 15.99 -4.99 2.69
N PRO A 31 15.89 -3.72 3.13
CA PRO A 31 14.98 -3.33 4.19
C PRO A 31 13.50 -3.50 3.75
N ALA A 32 12.60 -3.34 4.72
CA ALA A 32 11.19 -3.22 4.44
C ALA A 32 10.93 -1.96 3.59
N VAL A 33 10.05 -2.07 2.59
CA VAL A 33 9.66 -0.94 1.72
C VAL A 33 8.69 -0.02 2.42
N ILE A 34 7.82 -0.59 3.25
CA ILE A 34 6.92 0.16 4.13
C ILE A 34 6.92 -0.44 5.51
N ARG A 35 6.67 0.39 6.52
CA ARG A 35 6.55 -0.06 7.91
C ARG A 35 5.28 -0.92 8.07
N PRO A 36 5.27 -1.92 8.98
CA PRO A 36 4.09 -2.74 9.25
C PRO A 36 2.84 -1.93 9.60
N LYS A 37 3.01 -0.80 10.28
CA LYS A 37 1.92 0.14 10.62
C LYS A 37 1.27 0.73 9.35
N THR A 38 2.08 1.20 8.40
CA THR A 38 1.63 1.77 7.13
C THR A 38 0.87 0.72 6.31
N ALA A 39 1.39 -0.52 6.24
CA ALA A 39 0.71 -1.62 5.56
C ALA A 39 -0.66 -1.93 6.16
N ARG A 40 -0.76 -2.02 7.50
CA ARG A 40 -2.04 -2.25 8.19
C ARG A 40 -3.05 -1.15 7.92
N GLN A 41 -2.62 0.11 7.90
CA GLN A 41 -3.49 1.23 7.56
C GLN A 41 -3.97 1.16 6.10
N LEU A 42 -3.08 0.87 5.16
CA LEU A 42 -3.43 0.71 3.75
C LEU A 42 -4.40 -0.45 3.48
N GLN A 43 -4.31 -1.55 4.25
CA GLN A 43 -5.28 -2.65 4.18
C GLN A 43 -6.71 -2.18 4.50
N GLU A 44 -6.89 -1.23 5.41
CA GLU A 44 -8.18 -0.64 5.75
C GLU A 44 -8.81 0.07 4.54
N PHE A 45 -8.01 0.85 3.80
CA PHE A 45 -8.43 1.52 2.57
C PHE A 45 -8.68 0.54 1.42
N LEU A 46 -7.90 -0.54 1.30
CA LEU A 46 -8.13 -1.60 0.31
C LEU A 46 -9.45 -2.35 0.57
N GLY A 47 -9.79 -2.59 1.84
CA GLY A 47 -11.09 -3.16 2.22
C GLY A 47 -12.24 -2.26 1.81
N PHE A 48 -12.16 -0.97 2.12
CA PHE A 48 -13.15 0.02 1.68
C PHE A 48 -13.28 0.08 0.16
N ARG A 49 -12.15 0.09 -0.56
CA ARG A 49 -12.09 0.06 -2.01
C ARG A 49 -12.85 -1.13 -2.61
N HIS A 50 -12.77 -2.29 -1.95
CA HIS A 50 -13.48 -3.51 -2.36
C HIS A 50 -14.99 -3.40 -2.11
N ILE A 51 -15.39 -2.88 -0.94
CA ILE A 51 -16.79 -2.64 -0.58
C ILE A 51 -17.46 -1.71 -1.62
N VAL A 52 -16.86 -0.54 -1.87
CA VAL A 52 -17.37 0.46 -2.84
C VAL A 52 -17.49 -0.12 -4.26
N ARG A 53 -16.56 -1.00 -4.66
CA ARG A 53 -16.57 -1.59 -6.01
C ARG A 53 -17.56 -2.73 -6.19
N ASN A 54 -17.98 -3.40 -5.13
CA ASN A 54 -18.79 -4.63 -5.22
C ASN A 54 -20.24 -4.45 -4.74
N LEU A 55 -20.52 -3.47 -3.89
CA LEU A 55 -21.86 -3.23 -3.34
C LEU A 55 -22.55 -2.03 -3.99
N TYR A 56 -22.67 -2.03 -5.33
CA TYR A 56 -23.30 -0.99 -6.16
C TYR A 56 -24.74 -0.53 -5.75
N GLY A 57 -25.29 -0.95 -4.62
CA GLY A 57 -26.61 -0.54 -4.14
C GLY A 57 -26.87 -0.66 -2.64
N PHE A 58 -25.87 -0.89 -1.78
CA PHE A 58 -26.04 -0.75 -0.33
C PHE A 58 -25.59 0.65 0.09
N GLU A 59 -26.36 1.30 0.97
CA GLU A 59 -25.98 2.58 1.59
C GLU A 59 -24.54 2.45 2.09
N LEU A 60 -23.63 3.22 1.49
CA LEU A 60 -22.29 3.32 2.02
C LEU A 60 -22.42 3.91 3.43
N ASP A 61 -21.80 3.25 4.39
CA ASP A 61 -21.77 3.72 5.77
C ASP A 61 -20.98 5.06 5.81
N ASP A 62 -21.73 6.16 5.94
CA ASP A 62 -21.19 7.52 5.99
C ASP A 62 -20.20 7.70 7.15
N GLU A 63 -20.46 7.05 8.28
CA GLU A 63 -19.55 7.06 9.43
C GLU A 63 -18.23 6.38 9.06
N ARG A 64 -18.31 5.24 8.37
CA ARG A 64 -17.13 4.51 7.88
C ARG A 64 -16.31 5.33 6.89
N ILE A 65 -16.98 6.07 5.99
CA ILE A 65 -16.31 6.99 5.06
C ILE A 65 -15.60 8.11 5.82
N ALA A 66 -16.30 8.78 6.73
CA ALA A 66 -15.74 9.87 7.52
C ALA A 66 -14.52 9.42 8.35
N GLN A 67 -14.58 8.22 8.94
CA GLN A 67 -13.46 7.62 9.66
C GLN A 67 -12.24 7.36 8.75
N LEU A 68 -12.44 6.94 7.49
CA LEU A 68 -11.33 6.74 6.56
C LEU A 68 -10.74 8.07 6.07
N LEU A 69 -11.61 9.04 5.77
CA LEU A 69 -11.18 10.38 5.34
C LEU A 69 -10.40 11.10 6.44
N SER A 70 -10.79 10.98 7.71
CA SER A 70 -10.06 11.60 8.81
C SER A 70 -8.64 11.02 8.99
N LYS A 71 -8.45 9.72 8.68
CA LYS A 71 -7.14 9.06 8.73
C LYS A 71 -6.27 9.36 7.51
N TYR A 72 -6.89 9.68 6.37
CA TYR A 72 -6.22 9.75 5.06
C TYR A 72 -4.95 10.62 5.05
N PRO A 73 -4.94 11.87 5.57
CA PRO A 73 -3.74 12.70 5.52
C PRO A 73 -2.55 12.07 6.27
N ALA A 74 -2.81 11.51 7.45
CA ALA A 74 -1.78 10.87 8.26
C ALA A 74 -1.27 9.56 7.63
N VAL A 75 -2.15 8.78 6.99
CA VAL A 75 -1.76 7.56 6.28
C VAL A 75 -0.94 7.91 5.05
N TRP A 76 -1.34 8.93 4.29
CA TRP A 76 -0.60 9.41 3.13
C TRP A 76 0.82 9.86 3.51
N GLN A 77 0.96 10.66 4.56
CA GLN A 77 2.27 11.09 5.05
C GLN A 77 3.17 9.90 5.45
N GLN A 78 2.60 8.86 6.07
CA GLN A 78 3.35 7.64 6.41
C GLN A 78 3.82 6.88 5.16
N VAL A 79 2.96 6.77 4.14
CA VAL A 79 3.32 6.14 2.86
C VAL A 79 4.42 6.92 2.16
N ASP A 80 4.27 8.24 2.05
CA ASP A 80 5.25 9.11 1.41
C ASP A 80 6.63 8.98 2.10
N GLN A 81 6.66 9.06 3.42
CA GLN A 81 7.89 8.87 4.19
C GLN A 81 8.52 7.51 3.94
N ASP A 82 7.73 6.43 4.00
CA ASP A 82 8.24 5.05 3.83
C ASP A 82 8.86 4.85 2.45
N ILE A 83 8.19 5.33 1.41
CA ILE A 83 8.67 5.20 0.04
C ILE A 83 9.93 6.04 -0.18
N ASN A 84 9.98 7.25 0.36
CA ASN A 84 11.16 8.11 0.26
C ASN A 84 12.37 7.52 1.02
N ASP A 85 12.15 6.96 2.22
CA ASP A 85 13.19 6.29 2.99
C ASP A 85 13.73 5.07 2.22
N PHE A 86 12.85 4.29 1.60
CA PHE A 86 13.24 3.14 0.80
C PHE A 86 13.97 3.53 -0.49
N ALA A 87 13.51 4.58 -1.17
CA ALA A 87 14.16 5.12 -2.37
C ALA A 87 15.57 5.63 -2.05
N LYS A 88 15.73 6.37 -0.94
CA LYS A 88 17.03 6.82 -0.47
C LYS A 88 17.98 5.64 -0.21
N TRP A 89 17.50 4.58 0.43
CA TRP A 89 18.29 3.37 0.62
C TRP A 89 18.75 2.75 -0.71
N LEU A 90 17.91 2.74 -1.76
CA LEU A 90 18.30 2.27 -3.09
C LEU A 90 19.40 3.14 -3.72
N GLU A 91 19.31 4.46 -3.57
CA GLU A 91 20.31 5.42 -4.06
C GLU A 91 21.66 5.22 -3.34
N ASP A 92 21.64 5.06 -2.02
CA ASP A 92 22.83 4.78 -1.21
C ASP A 92 23.46 3.42 -1.61
N LEU A 93 22.63 2.40 -1.85
CA LEU A 93 23.10 1.09 -2.33
C LEU A 93 23.74 1.19 -3.71
N ALA A 94 23.10 1.88 -4.66
CA ALA A 94 23.64 2.07 -6.00
C ALA A 94 24.98 2.81 -5.98
N THR A 95 25.12 3.81 -5.10
CA THR A 95 26.36 4.57 -4.91
C THR A 95 27.48 3.69 -4.33
N SER A 96 27.17 2.84 -3.36
CA SER A 96 28.16 1.95 -2.73
C SER A 96 28.61 0.77 -3.61
N LEU A 97 27.78 0.35 -4.58
CA LEU A 97 28.13 -0.68 -5.57
C LEU A 97 28.89 -0.11 -6.79
N GLY A 98 28.79 1.19 -7.03
CA GLY A 98 29.44 1.90 -8.14
C GLY A 98 30.82 2.50 -7.80
N ALA A 99 31.24 2.43 -6.54
CA ALA A 99 32.56 2.83 -6.03
C ALA A 99 33.44 1.61 -5.78
#